data_AF-A0AA86JFU7-F1
#
_entry.id   AF-A0AA86JFU7-F1
#
_cell.length_a   1.000
_cell.length_b   1.000
_cell.length_c   1.000
_cell.angle_alpha   90.00
_cell.angle_beta   90.00
_cell.angle_gamma   90.00
#
_symmetry.space_group_name_H-M   'P 1'
#
loop_
_entity.id
_entity.type
_entity.pdbx_description
1 polymer ?
#
loop_
_entity_poly.entity_id
_entity_poly.type
_entity_poly.pdbx_seq_one_letter_code
_entity_poly.pdbx_strand_id
1 'polypeptide(L)'
;MSKNNDELLLEIEGKLPRYIKEYSKRISSTSSVKTNIAYLSDILTFMEYCSKKLFFKDVLDISIEDLNSVTDIEIYDYLSYLGKYTKTFYNKAGDPVTRIYSNSDTGKARKLAAIKSLYGKLFERNMIKNNPTLTVAQKSPKYIGIKERLTKEEVQALENVVMEGININTDLSKKAYERNRKRDTALMLIFYIAVLEYLNYLI
;
A
#
# COMPACT_ATOMS: atom_id res chain seq x y z
N MET A 1 -18.43 -10.19 -4.10
CA MET A 1 -18.42 -8.79 -4.60
C MET A 1 -17.14 -8.13 -4.10
N SER A 2 -16.36 -7.53 -5.00
CA SER A 2 -15.24 -6.68 -4.59
C SER A 2 -15.84 -5.46 -3.87
N LYS A 3 -15.46 -5.22 -2.61
CA LYS A 3 -15.91 -4.02 -1.87
C LYS A 3 -15.49 -2.79 -2.65
N ASN A 4 -16.38 -1.81 -2.79
CA ASN A 4 -16.00 -0.52 -3.36
C ASN A 4 -14.93 0.13 -2.46
N ASN A 5 -14.03 0.93 -3.03
CA ASN A 5 -12.99 1.63 -2.26
C ASN A 5 -13.61 2.51 -1.17
N ASP A 6 -14.77 3.10 -1.43
CA ASP A 6 -15.46 3.94 -0.45
C ASP A 6 -15.94 3.14 0.78
N GLU A 7 -16.45 1.93 0.57
CA GLU A 7 -16.86 1.02 1.65
C GLU A 7 -15.65 0.59 2.48
N LEU A 8 -14.53 0.30 1.82
CA LEU A 8 -13.28 -0.09 2.48
C LEU A 8 -12.71 1.06 3.30
N LEU A 9 -12.79 2.29 2.78
CA LEU A 9 -12.36 3.49 3.51
C LEU A 9 -13.19 3.66 4.79
N LEU A 10 -14.52 3.60 4.69
CA LEU A 10 -15.42 3.71 5.85
C LEU A 10 -15.16 2.61 6.89
N GLU A 11 -14.89 1.38 6.45
CA GLU A 11 -14.57 0.27 7.37
C GLU A 11 -13.29 0.53 8.16
N ILE A 12 -12.23 1.02 7.50
CA ILE A 12 -10.95 1.31 8.16
C ILE A 12 -11.09 2.51 9.09
N GLU A 13 -11.75 3.58 8.63
CA GLU A 13 -12.04 4.74 9.46
C GLU A 13 -12.82 4.33 10.72
N GLY A 14 -13.81 3.44 10.58
CA GLY A 14 -14.59 2.89 11.70
C GLY A 14 -13.76 2.26 12.82
N LYS A 15 -12.53 1.83 12.52
CA LYS A 15 -11.60 1.19 13.47
C LYS A 15 -10.55 2.16 14.04
N LEU A 16 -10.64 3.46 13.73
CA LEU A 16 -9.66 4.47 14.12
C LEU A 16 -10.29 5.61 14.93
N PRO A 17 -9.53 6.23 15.87
CA PRO A 17 -9.97 7.41 16.60
C PRO A 17 -10.41 8.57 15.71
N ARG A 18 -11.30 9.41 16.23
CA ARG A 18 -11.89 10.53 15.49
C ARG A 18 -10.85 11.48 14.89
N TYR A 19 -9.77 11.79 15.61
CA TYR A 19 -8.72 12.69 15.09
C TYR A 19 -7.96 12.09 13.89
N ILE A 20 -7.88 10.76 13.76
CA ILE A 20 -7.29 10.11 12.59
C ILE A 20 -8.26 10.16 11.39
N LYS A 21 -9.57 10.10 11.63
CA LYS A 21 -10.58 10.35 10.59
C LYS A 21 -10.48 11.78 10.04
N GLU A 22 -10.21 12.77 10.90
CA GLU A 22 -9.95 14.14 10.43
C GLU A 22 -8.71 14.24 9.55
N TYR A 23 -7.66 13.49 9.89
CA TYR A 23 -6.47 13.34 9.05
C TYR A 23 -6.79 12.71 7.68
N SER A 24 -7.58 11.63 7.65
CA SER A 24 -8.05 10.97 6.42
C SER A 24 -8.73 11.95 5.45
N LYS A 25 -9.66 12.76 5.96
CA LYS A 25 -10.38 13.76 5.16
C LYS A 25 -9.43 14.77 4.50
N ARG A 26 -8.35 15.14 5.19
CA ARG A 26 -7.35 16.08 4.66
C ARG A 26 -6.50 15.45 3.58
N ILE A 27 -6.01 14.22 3.80
CA ILE A 27 -5.23 13.49 2.78
C ILE A 27 -6.06 13.16 1.55
N SER A 28 -7.37 12.97 1.70
CA SER A 28 -8.29 12.74 0.59
C SER A 28 -8.38 13.94 -0.38
N SER A 29 -7.99 15.15 0.05
CA SER A 29 -7.98 16.33 -0.84
C SER A 29 -6.79 16.38 -1.79
N THR A 30 -5.69 15.70 -1.45
CA THR A 30 -4.41 15.77 -2.18
C THR A 30 -3.95 14.43 -2.74
N SER A 31 -4.66 13.34 -2.46
CA SER A 31 -4.28 11.98 -2.88
C SER A 31 -5.47 11.12 -3.27
N SER A 32 -5.20 10.03 -3.98
CA SER A 32 -6.24 9.09 -4.39
C SER A 32 -6.85 8.35 -3.19
N VAL A 33 -8.10 7.91 -3.32
CA VAL A 33 -8.78 7.08 -2.30
C VAL A 33 -7.96 5.83 -1.96
N LYS A 34 -7.33 5.19 -2.97
CA LYS A 34 -6.44 4.03 -2.76
C LYS A 34 -5.23 4.38 -1.91
N THR A 35 -4.62 5.54 -2.17
CA THR A 35 -3.49 6.04 -1.37
C THR A 35 -3.94 6.28 0.07
N ASN A 36 -5.09 6.90 0.28
CA ASN A 36 -5.61 7.14 1.63
C ASN A 36 -5.88 5.82 2.39
N ILE A 37 -6.55 4.85 1.74
CA ILE A 37 -6.77 3.50 2.30
C ILE A 37 -5.45 2.83 2.70
N ALA A 38 -4.41 2.94 1.86
CA ALA A 38 -3.11 2.37 2.17
C ALA A 38 -2.46 3.01 3.40
N TYR A 39 -2.51 4.35 3.52
CA TYR A 39 -2.01 5.09 4.68
C TYR A 39 -2.78 4.71 5.95
N LEU A 40 -4.11 4.70 5.91
CA LEU A 40 -4.93 4.35 7.07
C LEU A 40 -4.77 2.89 7.49
N SER A 41 -4.55 1.97 6.55
CA SER A 41 -4.27 0.56 6.86
C SER A 41 -2.95 0.39 7.61
N ASP A 42 -1.93 1.17 7.24
CA ASP A 42 -0.65 1.18 7.94
C ASP A 42 -0.76 1.85 9.32
N ILE A 43 -1.47 2.97 9.39
CA ILE A 43 -1.76 3.67 10.66
C ILE A 43 -2.54 2.75 11.59
N LEU A 44 -3.58 2.06 11.13
CA LEU A 44 -4.32 1.09 11.93
C LEU A 44 -3.41 -0.01 12.49
N THR A 45 -2.47 -0.51 11.68
CA THR A 45 -1.49 -1.49 12.17
C THR A 45 -0.62 -0.93 13.30
N PHE A 46 -0.25 0.34 13.24
CA PHE A 46 0.46 1.02 14.33
C PHE A 46 -0.44 1.21 15.55
N MET A 47 -1.67 1.68 15.38
CA MET A 47 -2.61 1.87 16.47
C MET A 47 -2.96 0.56 17.19
N GLU A 48 -3.11 -0.55 16.47
CA GLU A 48 -3.27 -1.90 17.04
C GLU A 48 -2.04 -2.35 17.84
N TYR A 49 -0.83 -1.96 17.42
CA TYR A 49 0.38 -2.18 18.19
C TYR A 49 0.36 -1.35 19.47
N CYS A 50 0.08 -0.05 19.39
CA CYS A 50 -0.03 0.84 20.55
C CYS A 50 -1.07 0.34 21.55
N SER A 51 -2.24 -0.07 21.05
CA SER A 51 -3.32 -0.68 21.83
C SER A 51 -2.83 -1.89 22.63
N LYS A 52 -2.06 -2.79 22.01
CA LYS A 52 -1.64 -4.06 22.63
C LYS A 52 -0.35 -3.99 23.44
N LYS A 53 0.54 -3.04 23.14
CA LYS A 53 1.92 -3.03 23.65
C LYS A 53 2.29 -1.80 24.45
N LEU A 54 1.61 -0.68 24.24
CA LEU A 54 1.92 0.58 24.91
C LEU A 54 0.85 0.96 25.94
N PHE A 55 -0.41 1.00 25.49
CA PHE A 55 -1.49 1.63 26.27
C PHE A 55 -2.51 0.66 26.86
N PHE A 56 -2.55 -0.59 26.38
CA PHE A 56 -3.46 -1.64 26.87
C PHE A 56 -4.93 -1.21 26.87
N LYS A 57 -5.37 -0.57 25.80
CA LYS A 57 -6.75 -0.08 25.60
C LYS A 57 -7.23 -0.30 24.17
N ASP A 58 -8.53 -0.18 23.93
CA ASP A 58 -9.07 -0.28 22.58
C ASP A 58 -8.46 0.78 21.66
N VAL A 59 -8.31 0.45 20.38
CA VAL A 59 -7.77 1.37 19.38
C VAL A 59 -8.54 2.68 19.33
N LEU A 60 -9.87 2.64 19.49
CA LEU A 60 -10.74 3.81 19.46
C LEU A 60 -10.55 4.75 20.67
N ASP A 61 -10.03 4.21 21.79
CA ASP A 61 -9.83 4.93 23.04
C ASP A 61 -8.42 5.53 23.17
N ILE A 62 -7.56 5.34 22.16
CA ILE A 62 -6.24 5.98 22.10
C ILE A 62 -6.44 7.47 21.81
N SER A 63 -6.20 8.30 22.82
CA SER A 63 -6.33 9.76 22.78
C SER A 63 -5.14 10.41 22.08
N ILE A 64 -5.25 11.73 21.87
CA ILE A 64 -4.16 12.50 21.29
C ILE A 64 -2.99 12.64 22.27
N GLU A 65 -3.28 12.66 23.58
CA GLU A 65 -2.29 12.72 24.66
C GLU A 65 -1.42 11.46 24.69
N ASP A 66 -2.00 10.27 24.46
CA ASP A 66 -1.22 9.03 24.38
C ASP A 66 -0.26 9.05 23.19
N LEU A 67 -0.72 9.51 22.02
CA LEU A 67 0.18 9.65 20.87
C LEU A 67 1.26 10.69 21.14
N ASN A 68 0.95 11.76 21.88
CA ASN A 68 1.93 12.77 22.26
C ASN A 68 2.98 12.25 23.26
N SER A 69 2.69 11.18 24.01
CA SER A 69 3.65 10.54 24.91
C SER A 69 4.56 9.50 24.24
N VAL A 70 4.28 9.11 22.99
CA VAL A 70 5.13 8.19 22.23
C VAL A 70 6.49 8.84 21.96
N THR A 71 7.57 8.11 22.26
CA THR A 71 8.94 8.51 21.95
C THR A 71 9.46 7.77 20.72
N ASP A 72 10.65 8.13 20.26
CA ASP A 72 11.29 7.45 19.14
C ASP A 72 11.67 6.01 19.45
N ILE A 73 11.91 5.67 20.73
CA ILE A 73 12.16 4.30 21.19
C ILE A 73 10.95 3.41 20.86
N GLU A 74 9.73 3.81 21.19
CA GLU A 74 8.54 3.03 20.86
C GLU A 74 8.32 2.91 19.34
N ILE A 75 8.76 3.90 18.54
CA ILE A 75 8.73 3.79 17.08
C ILE A 75 9.75 2.73 16.60
N TYR A 76 10.95 2.69 17.17
CA TYR A 76 11.94 1.64 16.86
C TYR A 76 11.44 0.24 17.26
N ASP A 77 10.80 0.13 18.41
CA ASP A 77 10.20 -1.13 18.86
C ASP A 77 9.06 -1.58 17.95
N TYR A 78 8.24 -0.64 17.47
CA TYR A 78 7.24 -0.94 16.44
C TYR A 78 7.87 -1.45 15.14
N LEU A 79 8.94 -0.83 14.65
CA LEU A 79 9.63 -1.29 13.43
C LEU A 79 10.28 -2.67 13.60
N SER A 80 10.73 -2.99 14.82
CA SER A 80 11.20 -4.32 15.20
C SER A 80 10.05 -5.33 15.23
N TYR A 81 8.92 -4.97 15.85
CA TYR A 81 7.69 -5.76 15.88
C TYR A 81 7.18 -6.12 14.48
N LEU A 82 7.28 -5.20 13.51
CA LEU A 82 6.91 -5.47 12.12
C LEU A 82 7.74 -6.56 11.43
N GLY A 83 8.87 -6.97 12.01
CA GLY A 83 9.67 -8.10 11.53
C GLY A 83 8.93 -9.43 11.66
N LYS A 84 8.20 -9.64 12.76
CA LYS A 84 7.32 -10.80 12.96
C LYS A 84 6.27 -10.46 14.01
N TYR A 85 5.01 -10.44 13.61
CA TYR A 85 3.90 -10.15 14.49
C TYR A 85 2.66 -10.95 14.16
N THR A 86 1.73 -10.99 15.11
CA THR A 86 0.53 -11.81 15.02
C THR A 86 -0.71 -10.93 15.01
N LYS A 87 -1.61 -11.18 14.07
CA LYS A 87 -2.96 -10.60 14.07
C LYS A 87 -4.00 -11.70 14.18
N THR A 88 -4.97 -11.47 15.05
CA THR A 88 -6.14 -12.31 15.21
C THR A 88 -7.31 -11.62 14.52
N PHE A 89 -7.96 -12.35 13.63
CA PHE A 89 -9.18 -11.95 12.94
C PHE A 89 -10.29 -12.90 13.35
N TYR A 90 -11.54 -12.55 13.10
CA TYR A 90 -12.65 -13.47 13.28
C TYR A 90 -13.13 -13.95 11.92
N ASN A 91 -13.29 -15.27 11.76
CA ASN A 91 -13.87 -15.84 10.55
C ASN A 91 -15.38 -15.49 10.47
N LYS A 92 -16.04 -15.91 9.38
CA LYS A 92 -17.49 -15.68 9.23
C LYS A 92 -18.35 -16.36 10.31
N ALA A 93 -17.82 -17.39 10.97
CA ALA A 93 -18.47 -18.10 12.06
C ALA A 93 -18.19 -17.47 13.44
N GLY A 94 -17.35 -16.42 13.51
CA GLY A 94 -16.97 -15.76 14.75
C GLY A 94 -15.79 -16.43 15.47
N ASP A 95 -15.10 -17.40 14.87
CA ASP A 95 -13.93 -18.03 15.48
C ASP A 95 -12.67 -17.19 15.27
N PRO A 96 -11.80 -17.07 16.29
CA PRO A 96 -10.54 -16.37 16.18
C PRO A 96 -9.57 -17.14 15.27
N VAL A 97 -9.15 -16.51 14.18
CA VAL A 97 -8.11 -16.96 13.26
C VAL A 97 -6.88 -16.10 13.46
N THR A 98 -5.83 -16.72 13.98
CA THR A 98 -4.56 -16.07 14.26
C THR A 98 -3.58 -16.31 13.11
N ARG A 99 -3.04 -15.22 12.54
CA ARG A 99 -2.07 -15.26 11.43
C ARG A 99 -0.81 -14.52 11.80
N ILE A 100 0.32 -15.09 11.40
CA ILE A 100 1.65 -14.50 11.55
C ILE A 100 1.96 -13.69 10.29
N TYR A 101 2.46 -12.48 10.50
CA TYR A 101 2.86 -11.53 9.46
C TYR A 101 4.32 -11.14 9.67
N SER A 102 5.00 -10.87 8.57
CA SER A 102 6.31 -10.24 8.53
C SER A 102 6.33 -9.20 7.42
N ASN A 103 7.17 -8.18 7.56
CA ASN A 103 7.37 -7.16 6.53
C ASN A 103 8.83 -7.16 6.11
N SER A 104 9.06 -7.02 4.80
CA SER A 104 10.36 -6.63 4.27
C SER A 104 10.72 -5.21 4.71
N ASP A 105 11.98 -4.83 4.55
CA ASP A 105 12.44 -3.46 4.86
C ASP A 105 11.65 -2.40 4.08
N THR A 106 11.30 -2.67 2.82
CA THR A 106 10.42 -1.82 2.02
C THR A 106 9.03 -1.68 2.66
N GLY A 107 8.47 -2.79 3.17
CA GLY A 107 7.19 -2.77 3.88
C GLY A 107 7.24 -1.96 5.18
N LYS A 108 8.33 -2.06 5.93
CA LYS A 108 8.58 -1.26 7.14
C LYS A 108 8.74 0.23 6.81
N ALA A 109 9.51 0.55 5.78
CA ALA A 109 9.70 1.94 5.32
C ALA A 109 8.38 2.58 4.88
N ARG A 110 7.53 1.84 4.16
CA ARG A 110 6.19 2.30 3.76
C ARG A 110 5.29 2.57 4.97
N LYS A 111 5.27 1.67 5.95
CA LYS A 111 4.52 1.85 7.21
C LYS A 111 5.02 3.06 8.01
N LEU A 112 6.34 3.23 8.12
CA LEU A 112 6.94 4.40 8.75
C LEU A 112 6.56 5.70 8.03
N ALA A 113 6.50 5.72 6.71
CA ALA A 113 6.08 6.89 5.94
C ALA A 113 4.64 7.30 6.25
N ALA A 114 3.72 6.33 6.41
CA ALA A 114 2.34 6.62 6.82
C ALA A 114 2.27 7.23 8.24
N ILE A 115 3.08 6.72 9.17
CA ILE A 115 3.16 7.24 10.54
C ILE A 115 3.79 8.63 10.56
N LYS A 116 4.87 8.87 9.81
CA LYS A 116 5.49 10.20 9.61
C LYS A 116 4.48 11.22 9.10
N SER A 117 3.67 10.83 8.12
CA SER A 117 2.60 11.67 7.59
C SER A 117 1.55 12.02 8.64
N LEU A 118 1.11 11.04 9.45
CA LEU A 118 0.17 11.28 10.55
C LEU A 118 0.75 12.25 11.59
N TYR A 119 1.91 11.93 12.17
CA TYR A 119 2.54 12.77 13.19
C TYR A 119 2.89 14.16 12.66
N GLY A 120 3.34 14.28 11.41
CA GLY A 120 3.57 15.56 10.76
C GLY A 120 2.31 16.43 10.73
N LYS A 121 1.16 15.86 10.34
CA LYS A 121 -0.10 16.60 10.28
C LYS A 121 -0.68 16.94 11.66
N LEU A 122 -0.47 16.09 12.65
CA LEU A 122 -0.87 16.38 14.03
C LEU A 122 0.00 17.50 14.63
N PHE A 123 1.31 17.47 14.35
CA PHE A 123 2.26 18.49 14.79
C PHE A 123 2.02 19.85 14.14
N GLU A 124 1.82 19.90 12.81
CA GLU A 124 1.46 21.12 12.06
C GLU A 124 0.21 21.81 12.63
N ARG A 125 -0.72 21.04 13.22
CA ARG A 125 -1.96 21.55 13.83
C ARG A 125 -1.84 21.88 15.31
N ASN A 126 -0.65 21.78 15.91
CA ASN A 126 -0.43 21.92 17.35
C ASN A 126 -1.27 20.95 18.21
N MET A 127 -1.68 19.80 17.65
CA MET A 127 -2.42 18.78 18.40
C MET A 127 -1.48 17.94 19.28
N ILE A 128 -0.22 17.85 18.88
CA ILE A 128 0.87 17.23 19.63
C ILE A 128 2.05 18.19 19.67
N LYS A 129 2.86 18.10 20.71
CA LYS A 129 4.07 18.92 20.91
C LYS A 129 5.34 18.21 20.47
N ASN A 130 5.33 16.88 20.49
CA ASN A 130 6.46 16.06 20.08
C ASN A 130 6.13 15.28 18.81
N ASN A 131 7.09 15.19 17.88
CA ASN A 131 7.02 14.29 16.74
C ASN A 131 8.17 13.26 16.83
N PRO A 132 7.92 12.07 17.41
CA PRO A 132 8.95 11.05 17.61
C PRO A 132 9.48 10.47 16.30
N THR A 133 8.83 10.74 15.17
CA THR A 133 9.23 10.17 13.88
C THR A 133 10.37 10.94 13.20
N LEU A 134 10.72 12.14 13.69
CA LEU A 134 11.75 12.99 13.11
C LEU A 134 13.17 12.40 13.28
N THR A 135 13.43 11.73 14.40
CA THR A 135 14.74 11.11 14.71
C THR A 135 14.86 9.68 14.15
N VAL A 136 13.76 9.11 13.68
CA VAL A 136 13.74 7.75 13.14
C VAL A 136 14.16 7.75 11.67
N ALA A 137 15.34 7.19 11.41
CA ALA A 137 15.90 7.11 10.07
C ALA A 137 15.03 6.22 9.16
N GLN A 138 14.47 6.82 8.10
CA GLN A 138 13.77 6.08 7.07
C GLN A 138 14.79 5.59 6.04
N LYS A 139 15.05 4.29 6.02
CA LYS A 139 15.80 3.66 4.92
C LYS A 139 14.86 3.54 3.73
N SER A 140 14.87 4.53 2.85
CA SER A 140 14.20 4.40 1.55
C SER A 140 14.85 3.23 0.79
N PRO A 141 14.08 2.33 0.18
CA PRO A 141 14.66 1.32 -0.69
C PRO A 141 15.49 2.05 -1.75
N LYS A 142 16.73 1.60 -1.97
CA LYS A 142 17.51 2.09 -3.11
C LYS A 142 16.65 1.94 -4.36
N TYR A 143 16.59 2.97 -5.20
CA TYR A 143 16.00 2.84 -6.52
C TYR A 143 16.84 1.82 -7.29
N ILE A 144 16.39 0.57 -7.27
CA ILE A 144 16.80 -0.44 -8.22
C ILE A 144 15.82 -0.19 -9.34
N GLY A 145 16.27 0.19 -10.54
CA GLY A 145 15.38 0.41 -11.67
C GLY A 145 14.52 -0.81 -12.01
N ILE A 146 13.92 -0.85 -13.19
CA ILE A 146 13.21 -2.05 -13.64
C ILE A 146 14.20 -3.23 -13.64
N LYS A 147 14.07 -4.13 -12.66
CA LYS A 147 15.01 -5.24 -12.42
C LYS A 147 15.02 -6.25 -13.55
N GLU A 148 13.86 -6.47 -14.16
CA GLU A 148 13.63 -7.49 -15.17
C GLU A 148 13.08 -6.80 -16.42
N ARG A 149 13.99 -6.37 -17.29
CA ARG A 149 13.62 -5.90 -18.62
C ARG A 149 13.52 -7.13 -19.52
N LEU A 150 12.47 -7.17 -20.34
CA LEU A 150 12.37 -8.18 -21.38
C LEU A 150 13.57 -8.03 -22.34
N THR A 151 14.18 -9.14 -22.72
CA THR A 151 15.16 -9.15 -23.80
C THR A 151 14.48 -8.89 -25.14
N LYS A 152 15.25 -8.60 -26.19
CA LYS A 152 14.68 -8.40 -27.53
C LYS A 152 13.93 -9.64 -28.01
N GLU A 153 14.42 -10.81 -27.66
CA GLU A 153 13.84 -12.11 -28.02
C GLU A 153 12.52 -12.34 -27.28
N GLU A 154 12.42 -11.97 -26.00
CA GLU A 154 11.19 -12.05 -25.23
C GLU A 154 10.13 -11.06 -25.72
N VAL A 155 10.55 -9.85 -26.12
CA VAL A 155 9.66 -8.87 -26.76
C VAL A 155 9.13 -9.43 -28.09
N GLN A 156 10.01 -9.99 -28.93
CA GLN A 156 9.59 -10.60 -30.20
C GLN A 156 8.65 -11.79 -29.98
N ALA A 157 8.91 -12.62 -28.98
CA ALA A 157 8.04 -13.73 -28.62
C ALA A 157 6.65 -13.23 -28.20
N LEU A 158 6.58 -12.16 -27.42
CA LEU A 158 5.33 -11.51 -27.04
C LEU A 158 4.59 -10.95 -28.27
N GLU A 159 5.30 -10.31 -29.20
CA GLU A 159 4.72 -9.80 -30.45
C GLU A 159 4.10 -10.93 -31.27
N ASN A 160 4.83 -12.04 -31.44
CA ASN A 160 4.35 -13.18 -32.22
C ASN A 160 3.11 -13.81 -31.58
N VAL A 161 3.04 -13.90 -30.24
CA VAL A 161 1.84 -14.39 -29.54
C VAL A 161 0.64 -13.50 -29.83
N VAL A 162 0.80 -12.17 -29.79
CA VAL A 162 -0.30 -11.21 -29.98
C VAL A 162 -0.72 -11.10 -31.46
N MET A 163 0.23 -11.15 -32.38
CA MET A 163 0.00 -10.93 -33.82
C MET A 163 -0.37 -12.20 -34.57
N GLU A 164 0.24 -13.32 -34.22
CA GLU A 164 0.15 -14.59 -34.97
C GLU A 164 -0.61 -15.67 -34.21
N GLY A 165 -0.81 -15.53 -32.90
CA GLY A 165 -1.57 -16.49 -32.10
C GLY A 165 -0.83 -17.82 -31.91
N ILE A 166 0.49 -17.77 -31.78
CA ILE A 166 1.33 -18.95 -31.52
C ILE A 166 1.04 -19.54 -30.13
N ASN A 167 1.30 -20.85 -29.96
CA ASN A 167 1.13 -21.59 -28.70
C ASN A 167 -0.30 -21.63 -28.14
N ILE A 168 -1.32 -21.51 -29.01
CA ILE A 168 -2.73 -21.68 -28.64
C ILE A 168 -3.16 -23.14 -28.88
N ASN A 169 -3.33 -23.89 -27.79
CA ASN A 169 -3.54 -25.35 -27.84
C ASN A 169 -5.01 -25.79 -27.77
N THR A 170 -5.97 -24.87 -27.65
CA THR A 170 -7.39 -25.22 -27.52
C THR A 170 -8.27 -24.39 -28.45
N ASP A 171 -9.34 -24.99 -28.97
CA ASP A 171 -10.30 -24.32 -29.85
C ASP A 171 -11.00 -23.14 -29.16
N LEU A 172 -11.23 -23.24 -27.85
CA LEU A 172 -11.82 -22.16 -27.05
C LEU A 172 -10.89 -20.96 -26.97
N SER A 173 -9.60 -21.19 -26.68
CA SER A 173 -8.58 -20.14 -26.66
C SER A 173 -8.36 -19.54 -28.04
N LYS A 174 -8.43 -20.34 -29.11
CA LYS A 174 -8.33 -19.85 -30.49
C LYS A 174 -9.48 -18.91 -30.85
N LYS A 175 -10.72 -19.27 -30.52
CA LYS A 175 -11.89 -18.38 -30.70
C LYS A 175 -11.77 -17.09 -29.90
N ALA A 176 -11.23 -17.16 -28.68
CA ALA A 176 -11.01 -15.98 -27.85
C ALA A 176 -9.92 -15.05 -28.42
N TYR A 177 -8.83 -15.63 -28.93
CA TYR A 177 -7.78 -14.91 -29.64
C TYR A 177 -8.32 -14.20 -30.87
N GLU A 178 -8.99 -14.89 -31.79
CA GLU A 178 -9.52 -14.28 -33.03
C GLU A 178 -10.44 -13.09 -32.74
N ARG A 179 -11.27 -13.21 -31.70
CA ARG A 179 -12.15 -12.13 -31.26
C ARG A 179 -11.39 -10.92 -30.71
N ASN A 180 -10.31 -11.13 -29.96
CA ASN A 180 -9.62 -10.08 -29.24
C ASN A 180 -8.38 -9.55 -29.99
N ARG A 181 -7.87 -10.27 -31.00
CA ARG A 181 -6.61 -10.02 -31.71
C ARG A 181 -6.43 -8.55 -32.07
N LYS A 182 -7.39 -7.96 -32.78
CA LYS A 182 -7.32 -6.55 -33.20
C LYS A 182 -7.14 -5.57 -32.03
N ARG A 183 -7.84 -5.80 -30.91
CA ARG A 183 -7.74 -4.97 -29.71
C ARG A 183 -6.38 -5.15 -29.05
N ASP A 184 -5.95 -6.39 -28.87
CA ASP A 184 -4.72 -6.72 -28.14
C ASP A 184 -3.48 -6.26 -28.93
N THR A 185 -3.48 -6.42 -30.25
CA THR A 185 -2.50 -5.83 -31.17
C THR A 185 -2.47 -4.30 -31.06
N ALA A 186 -3.63 -3.64 -31.11
CA ALA A 186 -3.68 -2.18 -31.02
C ALA A 186 -3.14 -1.66 -29.68
N LEU A 187 -3.48 -2.33 -28.57
CA LEU A 187 -2.93 -2.01 -27.26
C LEU A 187 -1.41 -2.15 -27.23
N MET A 188 -0.86 -3.24 -27.79
CA MET A 188 0.58 -3.47 -27.88
C MET A 188 1.29 -2.37 -28.68
N LEU A 189 0.72 -1.97 -29.83
CA LEU A 189 1.26 -0.89 -30.65
C LEU A 189 1.21 0.47 -29.92
N ILE A 190 0.12 0.76 -29.20
CA ILE A 190 0.00 1.98 -28.38
C ILE A 190 1.09 1.99 -27.30
N PHE A 191 1.34 0.86 -26.62
CA PHE A 191 2.42 0.78 -25.64
C PHE A 191 3.80 1.04 -26.28
N TYR A 192 4.06 0.46 -27.46
CA TYR A 192 5.33 0.65 -28.15
C TYR A 192 5.55 2.10 -28.59
N ILE A 193 4.56 2.71 -29.23
CA ILE A 193 4.61 4.09 -29.72
C ILE A 193 4.72 5.08 -28.56
N ALA A 194 3.90 4.92 -27.51
CA ALA A 194 3.92 5.82 -26.36
C ALA A 194 5.28 5.81 -25.63
N VAL A 195 5.97 4.66 -25.62
CA VAL A 195 7.32 4.55 -25.05
C VAL A 195 8.37 5.17 -25.97
N LEU A 196 8.27 4.97 -27.29
CA LEU A 196 9.19 5.54 -28.27
C LEU A 196 9.10 7.07 -28.37
N GLU A 197 7.90 7.64 -28.35
CA GLU A 197 7.72 9.10 -28.29
C GLU A 197 8.36 9.67 -27.03
N TYR A 198 8.16 9.03 -25.87
CA TYR A 198 8.76 9.47 -24.60
C TYR A 198 10.29 9.42 -24.61
N LEU A 199 10.89 8.47 -25.34
CA LEU A 199 12.34 8.38 -25.50
C LEU A 199 12.90 9.42 -26.48
N ASN A 200 12.16 9.76 -27.54
CA ASN A 200 12.55 10.79 -28.50
C ASN A 200 12.46 12.22 -27.93
N TYR A 201 11.70 12.44 -26.84
CA TYR A 201 11.69 13.72 -26.11
C TYR A 201 12.81 13.85 -25.06
N LEU A 202 13.53 12.77 -24.76
CA LEU A 202 14.60 12.72 -23.75
C LEU A 202 16.02 12.70 -24.35
N ILE A 203 16.14 12.78 -25.67
CA ILE A 203 17.40 12.91 -26.44
C ILE A 203 17.39 14.26 -27.14
#